data_AF-A0A1W9PUM0-F1
#
_entry.id   AF-A0A1W9PUM0-F1
#
_cell.length_a   1.000
_cell.length_b   1.000
_cell.length_c   1.000
_cell.angle_alpha   90.00
_cell.angle_beta   90.00
_cell.angle_gamma   90.00
#
_symmetry.space_group_name_H-M   'P 1'
#
loop_
_entity.id
_entity.type
_entity.pdbx_description
1 polymer ?
#
loop_
_entity_poly.entity_id
_entity_poly.type
_entity_poly.pdbx_seq_one_letter_code
_entity_poly.pdbx_strand_id
1 'polypeptide(L)' 'MASLKNFEQSLKKLEQIVEEMESGELTLEQALKKFEAGVKLSRECAAILNEAEKKISILTKDKEGNYKDTPFREQDEI' A
#
# COMPACT_ATOMS: atom_id res chain seq x y z
N MET A 1 6.35 -13.68 -4.01
CA MET A 1 6.32 -13.14 -2.64
C MET A 1 6.55 -11.65 -2.74
N ALA A 2 5.60 -10.84 -2.26
CA ALA A 2 5.86 -9.42 -2.12
C ALA A 2 6.95 -9.21 -1.05
N SER A 3 7.98 -8.46 -1.39
CA SER A 3 9.05 -8.10 -0.47
C SER A 3 8.96 -6.62 -0.12
N LEU A 4 9.53 -6.23 1.03
CA LEU A 4 9.63 -4.82 1.44
C LEU A 4 10.27 -3.95 0.34
N LYS A 5 11.24 -4.51 -0.39
CA LYS A 5 11.88 -3.87 -1.55
C LYS A 5 10.89 -3.59 -2.69
N ASN A 6 9.90 -4.45 -2.91
CA ASN A 6 8.85 -4.20 -3.92
C ASN A 6 7.88 -3.11 -3.46
N PHE A 7 7.62 -3.00 -2.15
CA PHE A 7 6.80 -1.92 -1.59
C PHE A 7 7.48 -0.57 -1.79
N GLU A 8 8.73 -0.41 -1.34
CA GLU A 8 9.48 0.85 -1.49
C GLU A 8 9.58 1.29 -2.95
N GLN A 9 9.80 0.34 -3.87
CA GLN A 9 9.83 0.63 -5.30
C GLN A 9 8.47 1.08 -5.85
N SER A 10 7.38 0.47 -5.40
CA SER A 10 6.03 0.81 -5.86
C SER A 10 5.59 2.15 -5.30
N LEU A 11 5.90 2.42 -4.03
CA LEU A 11 5.66 3.69 -3.37
C LEU A 11 6.43 4.82 -4.06
N LYS A 12 7.73 4.63 -4.33
CA LYS A 12 8.54 5.64 -5.04
C LYS A 12 8.01 5.97 -6.44
N LYS A 13 7.51 4.97 -7.17
CA LYS A 13 6.88 5.21 -8.48
C LYS A 13 5.56 5.96 -8.35
N LEU A 14 4.78 5.68 -7.30
CA LEU A 14 3.53 6.39 -7.03
C LEU A 14 3.81 7.86 -6.70
N GLU A 15 4.80 8.15 -5.85
CA GLU A 15 5.24 9.51 -5.54
C GLU A 15 5.64 10.29 -6.80
N GLN A 16 6.41 9.67 -7.70
CA GLN A 16 6.79 10.28 -8.98
C GLN A 16 5.57 10.58 -9.86
N ILE A 17 4.60 9.67 -9.91
CA ILE A 17 3.36 9.91 -10.66
C ILE A 17 2.58 11.09 -10.08
N VAL A 18 2.48 11.19 -8.76
CA VAL A 18 1.80 12.31 -8.09
C VAL A 18 2.51 13.63 -8.41
N GLU A 19 3.83 13.68 -8.27
CA GLU A 19 4.65 14.85 -8.60
C GLU A 19 4.45 15.30 -10.05
N GLU A 20 4.48 14.35 -11.00
CA GLU A 20 4.21 14.66 -12.41
C GLU A 20 2.78 15.16 -12.64
N MET A 21 1.78 14.62 -11.94
CA MET A 21 0.39 15.07 -12.05
C MET A 21 0.17 16.47 -11.44
N GLU A 22 0.90 16.80 -10.38
CA GLU A 22 0.86 18.11 -9.72
C GLU A 22 1.61 19.19 -10.51
N SER A 23 2.55 18.81 -11.38
CA SER A 23 3.30 19.76 -12.22
C SER A 23 2.41 20.57 -13.17
N GLY A 24 1.24 20.03 -13.55
CA GLY A 24 0.30 20.68 -14.47
C GLY A 24 0.74 20.68 -15.94
N GLU A 25 1.87 20.04 -16.28
CA GLU A 25 2.42 19.99 -17.65
C GLU A 25 1.82 18.86 -18.51
N LEU A 26 0.99 18.00 -17.93
CA LEU A 26 0.42 16.83 -18.60
C LEU A 26 -0.78 17.18 -19.47
N THR A 27 -0.81 16.62 -20.68
CA THR A 27 -2.05 16.55 -21.47
C THR A 27 -3.08 15.65 -20.80
N LEU A 28 -4.36 15.80 -21.15
CA LEU A 28 -5.45 14.96 -20.61
C LEU A 28 -5.19 13.46 -20.79
N GLU A 29 -4.69 13.05 -21.97
CA GLU A 29 -4.37 11.64 -22.22
C GLU A 29 -3.24 11.13 -21.32
N GLN A 30 -2.20 11.93 -21.12
CA GLN A 30 -1.10 11.59 -20.21
C GLN A 30 -1.57 11.52 -18.76
N ALA A 31 -2.39 12.48 -18.33
CA ALA A 31 -2.97 12.51 -17.00
C ALA A 31 -3.83 11.25 -16.72
N LEU A 32 -4.65 10.82 -17.68
CA LEU A 32 -5.44 9.59 -17.57
C LEU A 32 -4.56 8.34 -17.45
N LYS A 33 -3.50 8.22 -18.27
CA LYS A 33 -2.55 7.09 -18.18
C LYS A 33 -1.81 7.07 -16.84
N LYS A 34 -1.38 8.24 -16.36
CA LYS A 34 -0.70 8.39 -15.07
C LYS A 34 -1.63 8.05 -13.91
N PHE A 35 -2.89 8.49 -13.96
CA PHE A 35 -3.91 8.13 -12.97
C PHE A 35 -4.14 6.62 -12.91
N GLU A 36 -4.32 5.95 -14.05
CA GLU A 36 -4.50 4.50 -14.10
C GLU A 36 -3.30 3.75 -13.48
N ALA A 37 -2.08 4.17 -13.85
CA ALA A 37 -0.85 3.62 -13.28
C ALA A 37 -0.76 3.86 -11.76
N GLY A 38 -1.13 5.06 -11.29
CA GLY A 38 -1.16 5.41 -9.87
C GLY A 38 -2.15 4.55 -9.08
N VAL A 39 -3.37 4.36 -9.59
CA VAL A 39 -4.38 3.48 -8.96
C VAL A 39 -3.86 2.04 -8.86
N LYS A 40 -3.19 1.54 -9.90
CA LYS A 40 -2.59 0.20 -9.87
C LYS A 40 -1.50 0.07 -8.81
N LEU A 41 -0.57 1.02 -8.75
CA LEU A 41 0.51 1.03 -7.75
C LEU A 41 -0.03 1.15 -6.31
N SER A 42 -1.06 1.98 -6.10
CA SER A 42 -1.73 2.11 -4.80
C SER A 42 -2.31 0.76 -4.34
N ARG A 43 -2.99 0.03 -5.23
CA ARG A 43 -3.52 -1.31 -4.93
C ARG A 43 -2.41 -2.32 -4.65
N GLU A 44 -1.30 -2.26 -5.38
CA GLU A 44 -0.13 -3.10 -5.13
C GLU A 44 0.44 -2.81 -3.74
N CYS A 45 0.68 -1.55 -3.37
CA CYS A 45 1.14 -1.17 -2.04
C CYS A 45 0.22 -1.70 -0.93
N ALA A 46 -1.10 -1.51 -1.07
CA ALA A 46 -2.08 -2.01 -0.10
C ALA A 46 -2.03 -3.55 0.03
N ALA A 47 -1.86 -4.28 -1.07
CA ALA A 47 -1.74 -5.73 -1.04
C ALA A 47 -0.47 -6.19 -0.29
N ILE A 48 0.65 -5.49 -0.46
CA ILE A 48 1.91 -5.81 0.23
C ILE A 48 1.78 -5.56 1.73
N LEU A 49 1.16 -4.43 2.13
CA LEU A 49 0.91 -4.11 3.54
C LEU A 49 -0.02 -5.14 4.18
N ASN A 50 -1.10 -5.52 3.49
CA ASN A 50 -2.01 -6.58 3.95
C ASN A 50 -1.30 -7.93 4.13
N GLU A 51 -0.36 -8.28 3.24
CA GLU A 51 0.44 -9.51 3.38
C GLU A 51 1.37 -9.42 4.60
N ALA A 52 1.98 -8.26 4.85
CA ALA A 52 2.83 -8.02 6.00
C ALA A 52 2.05 -8.09 7.32
N GLU A 53 0.88 -7.46 7.40
CA GLU A 53 -0.01 -7.49 8.57
C GLU A 53 -0.41 -8.92 8.91
N LYS A 54 -0.84 -9.72 7.92
CA LYS A 54 -1.17 -11.13 8.11
C LYS A 54 -0.02 -11.95 8.67
N LYS A 55 1.21 -11.71 8.20
CA LYS A 55 2.41 -12.38 8.72
C LYS A 55 2.67 -12.00 10.18
N ILE A 56 2.51 -10.74 10.55
CA ILE A 56 2.65 -10.27 11.94
C ILE A 56 1.57 -10.92 12.82
N SER A 57 0.31 -10.93 12.39
CA SER A 57 -0.79 -11.58 13.12
C SER A 57 -0.51 -13.06 13.42
N ILE A 58 0.00 -13.81 12.44
CA ILE A 58 0.39 -15.23 12.63
C ILE A 58 1.54 -15.40 13.65
N LEU A 59 2.51 -14.49 13.65
CA LEU A 59 3.67 -14.53 14.56
C LEU A 59 3.31 -14.12 15.99
N THR A 60 2.26 -13.31 16.15
CA THR A 60 1.78 -12.82 17.45
C THR A 60 0.80 -13.82 18.06
N LYS A 61 1.23 -15.08 18.22
CA LYS A 61 0.52 -16.07 19.04
C LYS A 61 0.57 -15.63 20.50
N ASP A 62 -0.56 -15.71 21.21
CA ASP A 62 -0.56 -15.55 22.66
C ASP A 62 0.21 -16.71 23.35
N LYS A 63 0.49 -16.55 24.65
CA LYS A 63 1.17 -17.58 25.46
C LYS A 63 0.36 -18.89 25.59
N GLU A 64 -0.87 -18.93 25.10
CA GLU A 64 -1.80 -20.06 25.14
C GLU A 64 -2.00 -20.72 23.76
N GLY A 65 -1.32 -20.23 22.71
CA GLY A 65 -1.36 -20.81 21.36
C GLY A 65 -2.58 -20.42 20.52
N ASN A 66 -3.39 -19.45 20.97
CA ASN A 66 -4.57 -18.99 20.25
C ASN A 66 -4.24 -17.86 19.27
N TYR A 67 -4.93 -17.86 18.12
CA TYR A 67 -4.86 -16.78 17.14
C TYR A 67 -5.74 -15.62 17.60
N LYS A 68 -5.13 -14.52 18.06
CA LYS A 68 -5.88 -13.27 18.25
C LYS A 68 -6.00 -12.55 16.92
N ASP A 69 -7.14 -12.76 16.26
CA ASP A 69 -7.56 -11.96 15.12
C ASP A 69 -8.13 -10.63 15.65
N THR A 70 -7.28 -9.76 16.18
CA THR A 70 -7.65 -8.36 16.38
C THR A 70 -7.30 -7.63 15.09
N PRO A 71 -8.28 -7.30 14.22
CA PRO A 71 -8.01 -6.45 13.07
C PRO A 71 -7.36 -5.16 13.57
N PHE A 72 -6.35 -4.67 12.86
CA PHE A 72 -5.73 -3.38 13.11
C PHE A 72 -6.76 -2.29 12.76
N ARG A 73 -7.73 -2.08 13.65
CA ARG A 73 -8.57 -0.89 13.63
C ARG A 73 -7.66 0.26 14.00
N GLU A 74 -7.33 1.10 13.01
CA GLU A 74 -7.03 2.50 13.30
C GLU A 74 -8.11 2.97 14.28
N GLN A 75 -7.68 3.37 15.47
CA GLN A 75 -8.57 3.99 16.42
C GLN A 75 -9.08 5.24 15.72
N ASP A 76 -10.29 5.17 15.16
CA ASP A 76 -11.07 6.35 14.83
C ASP A 76 -11.08 7.20 16.10
N GLU A 77 -10.41 8.35 16.02
CA GLU A 77 -10.48 9.41 17.01
C GLU A 77 -11.97 9.68 17.32
N ILE A 78 -12.34 9.52 18.59
CA ILE A 78 -13.49 10.20 19.20
C ILE A 78 -13.05 10.78 20.53
#